data_AF-A0A1R4ITX9-F1
#
_entry.id   AF-A0A1R4ITX9-F1
#
_cell.length_a   1.000
_cell.length_b   1.000
_cell.length_c   1.000
_cell.angle_alpha   90.00
_cell.angle_beta   90.00
_cell.angle_gamma   90.00
#
_symmetry.space_group_name_H-M   'P 1'
#
loop_
_entity.id
_entity.type
_entity.pdbx_description
1 polymer ?
#
loop_
_entity_poly.entity_id
_entity_poly.type
_entity_poly.pdbx_seq_one_letter_code
_entity_poly.pdbx_strand_id
1 'polypeptide(L)'
;MVVLALIGIGLSFITIFSDFSVASDVLYEVFIPGLLFVSVYPFSAKAFKSNALVIITFATVGILNTVFLLGIGIYYASALIHPLAWNVSLLLAAILVPTDPVSVVNILKKSNGVDEVTDIVEGESMLNDGTSIVMFTIVLSMVETDGGFSILHFLQEFLIVAAGGVGVGLLTG
;
A
#
# COMPACT_ATOMS: atom_id res chain seq x y z
N MET A 1 -0.85 -13.72 -9.22
CA MET A 1 0.08 -13.67 -8.06
C MET A 1 0.40 -15.04 -7.48
N VAL A 2 -0.58 -15.89 -7.14
CA VAL A 2 -0.34 -17.21 -6.53
C VAL A 2 0.62 -18.10 -7.34
N VAL A 3 0.47 -18.17 -8.67
CA VAL A 3 1.35 -18.99 -9.52
C VAL A 3 2.80 -18.49 -9.49
N LEU A 4 3.04 -17.18 -9.60
CA LEU A 4 4.39 -16.62 -9.50
C LEU A 4 5.00 -16.87 -8.11
N ALA A 5 4.23 -16.74 -7.04
CA ALA A 5 4.69 -17.02 -5.69
C ALA A 5 5.10 -18.50 -5.53
N LEU A 6 4.29 -19.43 -6.04
CA LEU A 6 4.62 -20.86 -6.03
C LEU A 6 5.85 -21.19 -6.87
N ILE A 7 6.01 -20.54 -8.02
CA ILE A 7 7.23 -20.68 -8.84
C ILE A 7 8.44 -20.14 -8.08
N GLY A 8 8.35 -18.97 -7.45
CA GLY A 8 9.44 -18.39 -6.65
C GLY A 8 9.83 -19.29 -5.47
N ILE A 9 8.86 -19.85 -4.76
CA ILE A 9 9.08 -20.86 -3.71
C ILE A 9 9.75 -22.11 -4.30
N GLY A 10 9.29 -22.59 -5.46
CA GLY A 10 9.91 -23.74 -6.12
C GLY A 10 11.36 -23.49 -6.54
N LEU A 11 11.65 -22.29 -7.06
CA LEU A 11 12.97 -21.87 -7.48
C LEU A 11 13.93 -21.72 -6.29
N SER A 12 13.46 -21.34 -5.10
CA SER A 12 14.34 -21.18 -3.93
C SER A 12 14.98 -22.50 -3.47
N PHE A 13 14.41 -23.65 -3.84
CA PHE A 13 15.01 -24.97 -3.58
C PHE A 13 16.14 -25.33 -4.55
N ILE A 14 16.36 -24.55 -5.62
CA ILE A 14 17.45 -24.76 -6.58
C ILE A 14 18.66 -23.95 -6.11
N THR A 15 19.81 -24.61 -5.93
CA THR A 15 21.05 -24.02 -5.36
C THR A 15 21.58 -22.81 -6.13
N ILE A 16 21.26 -22.66 -7.42
CA ILE A 16 21.63 -21.48 -8.23
C ILE A 16 20.87 -20.22 -7.76
N PHE A 17 19.67 -20.39 -7.20
CA PHE A 17 18.79 -19.30 -6.76
C PHE A 17 18.71 -19.17 -5.24
N SER A 18 19.36 -20.04 -4.47
CA SER A 18 19.32 -20.00 -3.00
C SER A 18 20.00 -18.76 -2.41
N ASP A 19 21.02 -18.24 -3.10
CA ASP A 19 21.76 -17.04 -2.68
C ASP A 19 21.29 -15.77 -3.43
N PHE A 20 20.23 -15.88 -4.23
CA PHE A 20 19.69 -14.74 -4.97
C PHE A 20 18.84 -13.86 -4.03
N SER A 21 19.47 -12.83 -3.46
CA SER A 21 18.79 -11.79 -2.69
C SER A 21 18.73 -10.48 -3.50
N VAL A 22 17.53 -9.96 -3.73
CA VAL A 22 17.37 -8.59 -4.22
C VAL A 22 17.50 -7.65 -3.02
N ALA A 23 18.39 -6.67 -3.10
CA ALA A 23 18.53 -5.66 -2.05
C ALA A 23 17.21 -4.88 -1.91
N SER A 24 16.73 -4.73 -0.67
CA SER A 24 15.52 -3.98 -0.35
C SER A 24 15.54 -2.57 -0.94
N ASP A 25 16.70 -1.91 -0.91
CA ASP A 25 16.91 -0.56 -1.42
C ASP A 25 16.57 -0.48 -2.92
N VAL A 26 16.95 -1.49 -3.70
CA VAL A 26 16.62 -1.55 -5.14
C VAL A 26 15.12 -1.69 -5.34
N LEU A 27 14.42 -2.45 -4.48
CA LEU A 27 12.96 -2.56 -4.54
C LEU A 27 12.30 -1.22 -4.26
N TYR A 28 12.67 -0.54 -3.18
CA TYR A 28 12.05 0.73 -2.77
C TYR A 28 12.42 1.91 -3.65
N GLU A 29 13.65 1.97 -4.17
CA GLU A 29 14.14 3.13 -4.94
C GLU A 29 13.89 3.02 -6.45
N VAL A 30 13.80 1.80 -6.99
CA VAL A 30 13.70 1.58 -8.45
C VAL A 30 12.38 0.93 -8.83
N PHE A 31 12.08 -0.23 -8.26
CA PHE A 31 10.93 -1.01 -8.70
C PHE A 31 9.61 -0.40 -8.26
N ILE A 32 9.46 -0.06 -6.97
CA ILE A 32 8.19 0.46 -6.43
C ILE A 32 7.81 1.79 -7.09
N PRO A 33 8.68 2.81 -7.19
CA PRO A 33 8.33 4.07 -7.87
C PRO A 33 7.92 3.84 -9.33
N GLY A 34 8.64 2.96 -10.05
CA GLY A 34 8.31 2.59 -11.41
C GLY A 34 6.95 1.90 -11.54
N LEU A 35 6.65 0.95 -10.64
CA LEU A 35 5.38 0.23 -10.62
C LEU A 35 4.21 1.16 -10.28
N LEU A 36 4.38 2.05 -9.29
CA LEU A 36 3.38 3.06 -8.93
C LEU A 36 3.14 4.05 -10.07
N PHE A 37 4.18 4.44 -10.80
CA PHE A 37 4.01 5.31 -11.97
C PHE A 37 3.23 4.60 -13.08
N VAL A 38 3.58 3.35 -13.40
CA VAL A 38 2.92 2.56 -14.44
C VAL A 38 1.47 2.21 -14.07
N SER A 39 1.14 2.04 -12.79
CA SER A 39 -0.24 1.80 -12.36
C SER A 39 -1.11 3.05 -12.50
N VAL A 40 -0.53 4.25 -12.34
CA VAL A 40 -1.27 5.52 -12.42
C VAL A 40 -1.37 6.06 -13.85
N TYR A 41 -0.33 5.88 -14.66
CA TYR A 41 -0.19 6.47 -16.00
C TYR A 41 -1.38 6.28 -16.96
N PRO A 42 -2.05 5.10 -17.04
CA PRO A 42 -3.13 4.88 -17.99
C PRO A 42 -4.47 5.51 -17.57
N PHE A 43 -4.58 6.01 -16.34
CA PHE A 43 -5.87 6.43 -15.79
C PHE A 43 -6.29 7.82 -16.27
N SER A 44 -7.60 7.98 -16.48
CA SER A 44 -8.17 9.23 -16.97
C SER A 44 -8.09 10.34 -15.92
N ALA A 45 -7.31 11.38 -16.20
CA ALA A 45 -7.27 12.59 -15.36
C ALA A 45 -8.64 13.26 -15.22
N LYS A 46 -9.53 13.12 -16.21
CA LYS A 46 -10.91 13.64 -16.15
C LYS A 46 -11.76 12.82 -15.17
N ALA A 47 -11.65 11.49 -15.22
CA ALA A 47 -12.33 10.59 -14.29
C ALA A 47 -11.86 10.83 -12.85
N PHE A 48 -10.53 10.97 -12.67
CA PHE A 48 -9.95 11.34 -11.39
C PHE A 48 -10.54 12.65 -10.87
N LYS A 49 -10.54 13.73 -11.66
CA LYS A 49 -11.06 15.04 -11.23
C LYS A 49 -12.55 15.01 -10.89
N SER A 50 -13.35 14.21 -11.59
CA SER A 50 -14.79 14.07 -11.31
C SER A 50 -15.05 13.41 -9.95
N ASN A 51 -14.18 12.48 -9.54
CA ASN A 51 -14.37 11.63 -8.37
C ASN A 51 -13.28 11.81 -7.30
N ALA A 52 -12.47 12.87 -7.40
CA ALA A 52 -11.23 13.03 -6.64
C ALA A 52 -11.46 12.97 -5.13
N LEU A 53 -12.53 13.61 -4.64
CA LEU A 53 -12.86 13.60 -3.22
C LEU A 53 -13.10 12.19 -2.70
N VAL A 54 -13.88 11.39 -3.44
CA VAL A 54 -14.20 10.00 -3.06
C VAL A 54 -12.93 9.15 -3.12
N ILE A 55 -12.23 9.17 -4.24
CA ILE A 55 -10.99 8.42 -4.46
C ILE A 55 -9.95 8.73 -3.38
N ILE A 56 -9.65 10.01 -3.14
CA ILE A 56 -8.67 10.43 -2.13
C ILE A 56 -9.13 10.02 -0.73
N THR A 57 -10.41 10.20 -0.39
CA THR A 57 -10.91 9.86 0.95
C THR A 57 -10.79 8.37 1.24
N PHE A 58 -11.21 7.51 0.30
CA PHE A 58 -11.09 6.06 0.48
C PHE A 58 -9.63 5.60 0.50
N ALA A 59 -8.83 6.07 -0.45
CA ALA A 59 -7.43 5.68 -0.57
C ALA A 59 -6.52 6.25 0.53
N THR A 60 -6.97 7.23 1.31
CA THR A 60 -6.24 7.77 2.47
C THR A 60 -6.91 7.38 3.77
N VAL A 61 -8.01 8.03 4.15
CA VAL A 61 -8.73 7.82 5.41
C VAL A 61 -9.22 6.38 5.53
N GLY A 62 -9.70 5.77 4.44
CA GLY A 62 -10.11 4.37 4.42
C GLY A 62 -8.95 3.41 4.73
N ILE A 63 -7.81 3.61 4.08
CA ILE A 63 -6.60 2.81 4.31
C ILE A 63 -6.05 3.01 5.72
N LEU A 64 -5.92 4.26 6.18
CA LEU A 64 -5.48 4.55 7.55
C LEU A 64 -6.37 3.82 8.56
N ASN A 65 -7.68 3.97 8.46
CA ASN A 65 -8.62 3.29 9.35
C ASN A 65 -8.48 1.77 9.27
N THR A 66 -8.34 1.20 8.08
CA THR A 66 -8.24 -0.24 7.89
C THR A 66 -6.94 -0.78 8.49
N VAL A 67 -5.81 -0.08 8.31
CA VAL A 67 -4.52 -0.42 8.93
C VAL A 67 -4.61 -0.34 10.45
N PHE A 68 -5.19 0.71 11.02
CA PHE A 68 -5.34 0.83 12.47
C PHE A 68 -6.26 -0.26 13.04
N LEU A 69 -7.42 -0.49 12.43
CA LEU A 69 -8.37 -1.51 12.87
C LEU A 69 -7.80 -2.92 12.77
N LEU A 70 -7.17 -3.25 11.64
CA LEU A 70 -6.50 -4.54 11.47
C LEU A 70 -5.32 -4.68 12.43
N GLY A 71 -4.54 -3.62 12.64
CA GLY A 71 -3.44 -3.60 13.60
C GLY A 71 -3.92 -3.86 15.02
N ILE A 72 -5.04 -3.26 15.43
CA ILE A 72 -5.71 -3.55 16.72
C ILE A 72 -6.06 -5.04 16.80
N GLY A 73 -6.69 -5.58 15.74
CA GLY A 73 -7.04 -6.99 15.66
C GLY A 73 -5.83 -7.91 15.80
N ILE A 74 -4.76 -7.63 15.06
CA ILE A 74 -3.49 -8.38 15.10
C ILE A 74 -2.86 -8.31 16.49
N TYR A 75 -2.79 -7.11 17.09
CA TYR A 75 -2.19 -6.89 18.40
C TYR A 75 -2.87 -7.76 19.46
N TYR A 76 -4.20 -7.69 19.55
CA TYR A 76 -4.96 -8.50 20.50
C TYR A 76 -4.97 -10.00 20.18
N ALA A 77 -5.03 -10.38 18.90
CA ALA A 77 -4.97 -11.78 18.50
C ALA A 77 -3.59 -12.41 18.81
N SER A 78 -2.52 -11.65 18.64
CA SER A 78 -1.15 -12.10 18.88
C SER A 78 -0.90 -12.43 20.36
N ALA A 79 -1.59 -11.75 21.28
CA ALA A 79 -1.45 -11.95 22.72
C ALA A 79 -1.75 -13.40 23.17
N LEU A 80 -2.49 -14.18 22.38
CA LEU A 80 -2.83 -15.58 22.65
C LEU A 80 -1.70 -16.56 22.30
N ILE A 81 -0.79 -16.19 21.40
CA ILE A 81 0.26 -17.08 20.87
C ILE A 81 1.65 -16.51 21.19
N HIS A 82 1.92 -15.30 20.68
CA HIS A 82 3.16 -14.57 20.87
C HIS A 82 2.86 -13.07 20.83
N PRO A 83 2.91 -12.36 21.98
CA PRO A 83 2.57 -10.94 22.03
C PRO A 83 3.47 -10.11 21.11
N LEU A 84 2.88 -9.54 20.07
CA LEU A 84 3.58 -8.60 19.20
C LEU A 84 3.52 -7.20 19.81
N ALA A 85 4.60 -6.43 19.62
CA ALA A 85 4.57 -5.02 19.92
C ALA A 85 3.55 -4.29 19.02
N TRP A 86 3.02 -3.18 19.50
CA TRP A 86 1.97 -2.43 18.80
C TRP A 86 2.44 -1.93 17.42
N ASN A 87 3.65 -1.39 17.32
CA ASN A 87 4.28 -0.96 16.07
C ASN A 87 4.46 -2.14 15.08
N VAL A 88 4.84 -3.32 15.55
CA VAL A 88 4.96 -4.53 14.72
C VAL A 88 3.59 -5.00 14.21
N SER A 89 2.55 -4.89 15.04
CA SER A 89 1.18 -5.23 14.64
C SER A 89 0.64 -4.27 13.58
N LEU A 90 0.92 -2.98 13.72
CA LEU A 90 0.62 -1.97 12.71
C LEU A 90 1.42 -2.17 11.43
N LEU A 91 2.70 -2.54 11.53
CA LEU A 91 3.55 -2.82 10.37
C LEU A 91 2.97 -3.98 9.56
N LEU A 92 2.58 -5.06 10.25
CA LEU A 92 1.94 -6.20 9.61
C LEU A 92 0.61 -5.80 8.96
N ALA A 93 -0.20 -4.98 9.63
CA ALA A 93 -1.42 -4.46 9.02
C ALA A 93 -1.15 -3.62 7.76
N ALA A 94 -0.14 -2.74 7.78
CA ALA A 94 0.22 -1.90 6.64
C ALA A 94 0.63 -2.72 5.40
N ILE A 95 1.25 -3.88 5.59
CA ILE A 95 1.60 -4.82 4.50
C ILE A 95 0.37 -5.57 3.98
N LEU A 96 -0.57 -5.91 4.87
CA LEU A 96 -1.72 -6.77 4.54
C LEU A 96 -2.94 -6.03 3.98
N VAL A 97 -3.07 -4.73 4.26
CA VAL A 97 -4.23 -3.92 3.84
C VAL A 97 -4.29 -3.59 2.35
N PRO A 98 -3.20 -3.25 1.61
CA PRO A 98 -3.33 -2.92 0.20
C PRO A 98 -4.02 -4.06 -0.57
N THR A 99 -5.10 -3.71 -1.28
CA THR A 99 -5.98 -4.63 -2.01
C THR A 99 -5.86 -4.38 -3.51
N ASP A 100 -5.79 -5.47 -4.28
CA ASP A 100 -5.84 -5.43 -5.75
C ASP A 100 -7.29 -5.59 -6.23
N PRO A 101 -7.95 -4.53 -6.76
CA PRO A 101 -9.34 -4.61 -7.20
C PRO A 101 -9.46 -5.13 -8.64
N VAL A 102 -8.38 -5.57 -9.30
CA VAL A 102 -8.41 -5.98 -10.72
C VAL A 102 -9.54 -6.97 -11.01
N SER A 103 -9.83 -7.88 -10.07
CA SER A 103 -10.94 -8.83 -10.20
C SER A 103 -12.31 -8.14 -10.18
N VAL A 104 -12.51 -7.15 -9.29
CA VAL A 104 -13.76 -6.39 -9.15
C VAL A 104 -13.95 -5.48 -10.36
N VAL A 105 -12.92 -4.74 -10.76
CA VAL A 105 -12.93 -3.86 -11.94
C VAL A 105 -13.29 -4.64 -13.20
N ASN A 106 -12.72 -5.84 -13.39
CA ASN A 106 -13.03 -6.70 -14.53
C ASN A 106 -14.47 -7.20 -14.55
N ILE A 107 -15.09 -7.42 -13.38
CA ILE A 107 -16.50 -7.80 -13.29
C ILE A 107 -17.40 -6.61 -13.61
N LEU A 108 -17.10 -5.43 -13.05
CA LEU A 108 -17.85 -4.19 -13.28
C LEU A 108 -17.85 -3.78 -14.76
N LYS A 109 -16.67 -3.85 -15.42
CA LYS A 109 -16.53 -3.59 -16.87
C LYS A 109 -17.35 -4.55 -17.73
N LYS A 110 -17.62 -5.77 -17.25
CA LYS A 110 -18.42 -6.78 -17.96
C LYS A 110 -19.92 -6.68 -17.70
N SER A 111 -20.35 -6.00 -16.64
CA SER A 111 -21.75 -6.07 -16.17
C SER A 111 -22.64 -4.87 -16.54
N ASN A 112 -22.31 -4.07 -17.57
CA ASN A 112 -22.91 -2.74 -17.77
C ASN A 112 -22.80 -1.88 -16.49
N GLY A 113 -21.71 -2.03 -15.72
CA GLY A 113 -21.46 -1.21 -14.53
C GLY A 113 -21.51 0.28 -14.88
N VAL A 114 -21.94 1.11 -13.92
CA VAL A 114 -21.89 2.57 -14.08
C VAL A 114 -20.41 2.95 -14.19
N ASP A 115 -20.01 3.57 -15.31
CA ASP A 115 -18.62 3.95 -15.59
C ASP A 115 -17.98 4.69 -14.38
N GLU A 116 -18.78 5.49 -13.68
CA GLU A 116 -18.39 6.21 -12.46
C GLU A 116 -17.92 5.31 -11.31
N VAL A 117 -18.59 4.18 -11.05
CA VAL A 117 -18.18 3.25 -9.98
C VAL A 117 -16.89 2.54 -10.35
N THR A 118 -16.74 2.18 -11.62
CA THR A 118 -15.50 1.58 -12.12
C THR A 118 -14.33 2.57 -11.99
N ASP A 119 -14.54 3.83 -12.37
CA ASP A 119 -13.55 4.90 -12.23
C ASP A 119 -13.16 5.14 -10.77
N ILE A 120 -14.12 5.11 -9.84
CA ILE A 120 -13.85 5.26 -8.41
C ILE A 120 -12.98 4.11 -7.89
N VAL A 121 -13.34 2.86 -8.19
CA VAL A 121 -12.61 1.67 -7.70
C VAL A 121 -11.20 1.58 -8.31
N GLU A 122 -11.06 1.90 -9.60
CA GLU A 122 -9.77 1.93 -10.28
C GLU A 122 -8.88 3.06 -9.73
N GLY A 123 -9.44 4.25 -9.54
CA GLY A 123 -8.72 5.39 -8.94
C GLY A 123 -8.35 5.19 -7.46
N GLU A 124 -9.24 4.56 -6.67
CA GLU A 124 -8.97 4.19 -5.27
C GLU A 124 -7.73 3.30 -5.18
N SER A 125 -7.69 2.22 -5.95
CA SER A 125 -6.58 1.26 -5.89
C SER A 125 -5.26 1.84 -6.34
N MET A 126 -5.26 2.70 -7.37
CA MET A 126 -4.05 3.39 -7.80
C MET A 126 -3.42 4.21 -6.67
N LEU A 127 -4.25 4.92 -5.89
CA LEU A 127 -3.76 5.68 -4.75
C LEU A 127 -3.49 4.81 -3.53
N ASN A 128 -4.22 3.71 -3.36
CA ASN A 128 -4.07 2.78 -2.24
C ASN A 128 -2.64 2.23 -2.15
N ASP A 129 -2.06 1.79 -3.28
CA ASP A 129 -0.69 1.27 -3.30
C ASP A 129 0.32 2.33 -2.82
N GLY A 130 0.14 3.58 -3.26
CA GLY A 130 0.95 4.74 -2.84
C GLY A 130 0.78 5.09 -1.36
N THR A 131 -0.46 5.12 -0.86
CA THR A 131 -0.71 5.37 0.57
C THR A 131 -0.13 4.25 1.43
N SER A 132 -0.31 3.00 1.02
CA SER A 132 0.13 1.82 1.77
C SER A 132 1.65 1.75 1.88
N ILE A 133 2.40 2.10 0.83
CA ILE A 133 3.86 2.16 0.93
C ILE A 133 4.35 3.28 1.87
N VAL A 134 3.66 4.43 1.88
CA VAL A 134 3.95 5.52 2.83
C VAL A 134 3.67 5.07 4.27
N MET A 135 2.52 4.44 4.51
CA MET A 135 2.16 3.85 5.80
C MET A 135 3.23 2.85 6.26
N PHE A 136 3.60 1.92 5.39
CA PHE A 136 4.59 0.89 5.67
C PHE A 136 5.94 1.50 6.05
N THR A 137 6.44 2.46 5.27
CA THR A 137 7.77 3.06 5.47
C THR A 137 7.84 3.84 6.79
N ILE A 138 6.79 4.60 7.12
CA ILE A 138 6.70 5.35 8.38
C ILE A 138 6.60 4.40 9.58
N VAL A 139 5.78 3.35 9.49
CA VAL A 139 5.66 2.41 10.61
C VAL A 139 6.94 1.59 10.77
N LEU A 140 7.61 1.24 9.68
CA LEU A 140 8.91 0.54 9.71
C LEU A 140 9.97 1.38 10.43
N SER A 141 10.08 2.68 10.12
CA SER A 141 11.04 3.57 10.80
C SER A 141 10.78 3.62 12.32
N MET A 142 9.52 3.57 12.76
CA MET A 142 9.13 3.50 14.17
C MET A 142 9.40 2.15 14.84
N VAL A 143 9.48 1.07 14.06
CA VAL A 143 9.93 -0.24 14.56
C VAL A 143 11.44 -0.22 14.77
N GLU A 144 12.19 0.39 13.86
CA GLU A 144 13.66 0.46 13.92
C GLU A 144 14.21 1.41 14.98
N THR A 145 13.46 2.46 15.35
CA THR A 145 13.94 3.51 16.27
C THR A 145 13.76 3.22 17.76
N ASP A 146 13.32 2.02 18.16
CA ASP A 146 13.13 1.54 19.56
C ASP A 146 12.30 2.43 20.53
N GLY A 147 11.86 3.62 20.09
CA GLY A 147 11.14 4.61 20.88
C GLY A 147 9.64 4.34 21.06
N GLY A 148 9.13 3.24 20.47
CA GLY A 148 7.71 2.90 20.44
C GLY A 148 6.90 3.74 19.45
N PHE A 149 5.62 3.39 19.28
CA PHE A 149 4.74 4.08 18.34
C PHE A 149 4.20 5.39 18.93
N SER A 150 4.43 6.50 18.23
CA SER A 150 3.84 7.80 18.55
C SER A 150 2.87 8.22 17.44
N ILE A 151 1.58 8.31 17.79
CA ILE A 151 0.55 8.74 16.83
C ILE A 151 0.81 10.15 16.28
N LEU A 152 1.35 11.04 17.11
CA LEU A 152 1.66 12.41 16.69
C LEU A 152 2.82 12.43 15.69
N HIS A 153 3.89 11.67 15.97
CA HIS A 153 5.02 11.53 15.06
C HIS A 153 4.57 10.92 13.72
N PHE A 154 3.74 9.88 13.80
CA PHE A 154 3.16 9.23 12.63
C PHE A 154 2.35 10.19 11.76
N LEU A 155 1.45 10.97 12.37
CA LEU A 155 0.64 11.93 11.63
C LEU A 155 1.49 13.04 11.01
N GLN A 156 2.53 13.51 11.71
CA GLN A 156 3.46 14.51 11.20
C GLN A 156 4.25 13.98 9.99
N GLU A 157 4.88 12.81 10.11
CA GLU A 157 5.60 12.20 9.00
C GLU A 157 4.68 11.91 7.82
N PHE A 158 3.48 11.39 8.07
CA PHE A 158 2.51 11.11 7.02
C PHE A 158 2.12 12.38 6.25
N LEU A 159 1.85 13.48 6.96
CA LEU A 159 1.53 14.76 6.32
C LEU A 159 2.71 15.32 5.54
N ILE A 160 3.93 15.21 6.06
CA ILE A 160 5.16 15.67 5.37
C ILE A 160 5.38 14.88 4.09
N VAL A 161 5.31 13.54 4.15
CA VAL A 161 5.53 12.68 2.99
C VAL A 161 4.42 12.86 1.97
N ALA A 162 3.15 12.91 2.39
CA ALA A 162 2.02 13.14 1.50
C ALA A 162 2.11 14.52 0.80
N ALA A 163 2.36 15.59 1.56
CA ALA A 163 2.48 16.94 0.99
C ALA A 163 3.73 17.08 0.11
N GLY A 164 4.85 16.49 0.51
CA GLY A 164 6.08 16.45 -0.26
C GLY A 164 5.90 15.70 -1.58
N GLY A 165 5.25 14.54 -1.55
CA GLY A 165 4.95 13.74 -2.75
C GLY A 165 4.04 14.50 -3.73
N VAL A 166 2.98 15.13 -3.23
CA VAL A 166 2.10 16.00 -4.05
C VAL A 166 2.89 17.18 -4.63
N GLY A 167 3.71 17.85 -3.81
CA GLY A 167 4.49 19.01 -4.23
C GLY A 167 5.52 18.67 -5.32
N VAL A 168 6.30 17.61 -5.11
CA VAL A 168 7.27 17.11 -6.11
C VAL A 168 6.54 16.68 -7.38
N GLY A 169 5.44 15.92 -7.24
CA GLY A 169 4.63 15.49 -8.38
C GLY A 169 4.10 16.63 -9.23
N LEU A 170 3.66 17.74 -8.61
CA LEU A 170 3.22 18.94 -9.33
C LEU A 170 4.36 19.70 -10.02
N LEU A 171 5.60 19.57 -9.55
CA LEU A 171 6.77 20.22 -10.15
C LEU A 171 7.35 19.43 -11.32
N THR A 172 7.28 18.10 -11.27
CA THR A 172 7.92 17.21 -12.25
C THR A 172 6.95 16.52 -13.21
N GLY A 173 5.66 16.49 -12.88
CA GLY A 173 4.59 15.87 -13.69
C GLY A 173 3.98 16.82 -14.70
#